data_AF-A0A3D2S6M6-F1
#
_entry.id   AF-A0A3D2S6M6-F1
#
_cell.length_a   1.000
_cell.length_b   1.000
_cell.length_c   1.000
_cell.angle_alpha   90.00
_cell.angle_beta   90.00
_cell.angle_gamma   90.00
#
_symmetry.space_group_name_H-M   'P 1'
#
loop_
_entity.id
_entity.type
_entity.pdbx_description
1 polymer ?
#
loop_
_entity_poly.entity_id
_entity_poly.type
_entity_poly.pdbx_seq_one_letter_code
_entity_poly.pdbx_strand_id
1 'polypeptide(L)'
;MLQSTYPASGPGAAILIAHNGQPVFRNAYGMANLELNVPNQPEYVFAIGSMSKQFVAISLLMLEAEGKLNLDDPVTRYLSDYDTLGNNITIRQLLTHTSGIKSFTEMDTFQKLVNVDLGAEEMLELFMHEPLMFEPGSDWSYSNSGYTVAGMIVEKVSGMSLQA
;
A
#
# COMPACT_ATOMS: atom_id res chain seq x y z
N MET A 1 4.79 -28.32 14.47
CA MET A 1 4.91 -26.87 14.71
C MET A 1 3.90 -26.09 13.87
N LEU A 2 3.91 -26.16 12.53
CA LEU A 2 2.90 -25.45 11.71
C LEU A 2 1.48 -26.02 11.85
N GLN A 3 1.34 -27.35 11.83
CA GLN A 3 0.03 -28.00 11.97
C GLN A 3 -0.61 -27.84 13.36
N SER A 4 0.21 -27.59 14.39
CA SER A 4 -0.28 -27.25 15.73
C SER A 4 -0.71 -25.78 15.85
N THR A 5 -0.15 -24.89 15.02
CA THR A 5 -0.54 -23.47 14.96
C THR A 5 -1.77 -23.25 14.07
N TYR A 6 -1.88 -24.02 12.98
CA TYR A 6 -2.99 -23.98 12.02
C TYR A 6 -3.73 -25.32 12.03
N PRO A 7 -4.61 -25.56 13.03
CA PRO A 7 -5.38 -26.80 13.10
C PRO A 7 -6.33 -26.90 11.91
N ALA A 8 -6.67 -28.13 11.50
CA ALA A 8 -7.50 -28.38 10.32
C ALA A 8 -8.88 -27.71 10.38
N SER A 9 -9.43 -27.51 11.59
CA SER A 9 -10.73 -26.86 11.81
C SER A 9 -10.63 -25.35 12.08
N GLY A 10 -9.44 -24.76 12.03
CA GLY A 10 -9.21 -23.34 12.33
C GLY A 10 -8.84 -22.51 11.09
N PRO A 11 -8.64 -21.18 11.27
CA PRO A 11 -8.15 -20.30 10.20
C PRO A 11 -6.85 -20.83 9.59
N GLY A 12 -6.72 -20.66 8.28
CA GLY A 12 -5.62 -21.24 7.52
C GLY A 12 -4.45 -20.31 7.22
N ALA A 13 -3.38 -20.91 6.72
CA ALA A 13 -2.22 -20.23 6.14
C ALA A 13 -1.70 -21.01 4.93
N ALA A 14 -1.11 -20.30 3.96
CA ALA A 14 -0.39 -20.88 2.83
C ALA A 14 1.09 -20.46 2.90
N ILE A 15 2.00 -21.40 2.66
CA ILE A 15 3.44 -21.20 2.82
C ILE A 15 4.16 -21.75 1.58
N LEU A 16 5.05 -20.93 1.03
CA LEU A 16 5.98 -21.29 -0.03
C LEU A 16 7.41 -20.96 0.44
N ILE A 17 8.32 -21.92 0.32
CA ILE A 17 9.76 -21.71 0.50
C ILE A 17 10.41 -22.08 -0.82
N ALA A 18 11.21 -21.17 -1.37
CA ALA A 18 11.95 -21.38 -2.60
C ALA A 18 13.45 -21.18 -2.36
N HIS A 19 14.27 -21.98 -3.04
CA HIS A 19 15.72 -21.85 -3.06
C HIS A 19 16.18 -21.85 -4.51
N ASN A 20 16.98 -20.83 -4.90
CA ASN A 20 17.42 -20.63 -6.28
C ASN A 20 16.26 -20.62 -7.30
N GLY A 21 15.16 -19.94 -6.95
CA GLY A 21 13.97 -19.82 -7.79
C GLY A 21 13.12 -21.09 -7.89
N GLN A 22 13.50 -22.18 -7.23
CA GLN A 22 12.76 -23.44 -7.23
C GLN A 22 12.00 -23.65 -5.91
N PRO A 23 10.70 -23.94 -5.94
CA PRO A 23 9.96 -24.33 -4.73
C PRO A 23 10.56 -25.58 -4.07
N VAL A 24 10.98 -25.46 -2.82
CA VAL A 24 11.44 -26.60 -1.99
C VAL A 24 10.40 -27.01 -0.95
N PHE A 25 9.41 -26.15 -0.70
CA PHE A 25 8.25 -26.44 0.13
C PHE A 25 7.06 -25.60 -0.35
N ARG A 26 5.89 -26.21 -0.49
CA ARG A 26 4.65 -25.52 -0.85
C ARG A 26 3.48 -26.26 -0.22
N ASN A 27 2.80 -25.63 0.74
CA ASN A 27 1.67 -26.25 1.42
C ASN A 27 0.70 -25.21 1.99
N ALA A 28 -0.52 -25.65 2.28
CA ALA A 28 -1.50 -24.88 3.03
C ALA A 28 -2.04 -25.68 4.22
N TYR A 29 -2.47 -24.97 5.24
CA TYR A 29 -3.01 -25.50 6.49
C TYR A 29 -4.32 -24.78 6.82
N GLY A 30 -5.16 -25.42 7.65
CA GLY A 30 -6.44 -24.88 8.10
C GLY A 30 -7.46 -24.67 6.98
N MET A 31 -8.44 -23.81 7.24
CA MET A 31 -9.55 -23.49 6.34
C MET A 31 -9.34 -22.14 5.63
N ALA A 32 -9.74 -22.06 4.37
CA ALA A 32 -9.93 -20.80 3.66
C ALA A 32 -11.27 -20.14 4.01
N ASN A 33 -12.29 -20.96 4.32
CA ASN A 33 -13.58 -20.48 4.81
C ASN A 33 -14.10 -21.44 5.89
N LEU A 34 -14.30 -20.92 7.10
CA LEU A 34 -14.75 -21.68 8.26
C LEU A 34 -16.23 -22.09 8.14
N GLU A 35 -17.09 -21.16 7.72
CA GLU A 35 -18.54 -21.37 7.65
C GLU A 35 -18.92 -22.43 6.61
N LEU A 36 -18.21 -22.43 5.49
CA LEU A 36 -18.41 -23.37 4.38
C LEU A 36 -17.53 -24.63 4.50
N ASN A 37 -16.71 -24.74 5.55
CA ASN A 37 -15.75 -25.83 5.75
C ASN A 37 -14.85 -26.07 4.52
N VAL A 38 -14.34 -24.99 3.91
CA VAL A 38 -13.48 -25.07 2.72
C VAL A 38 -12.02 -25.15 3.17
N PRO A 39 -11.30 -26.27 2.93
CA PRO A 39 -9.88 -26.37 3.23
C PRO A 39 -9.07 -25.36 2.45
N ASN A 40 -8.02 -24.84 3.07
CA ASN A 40 -7.11 -23.93 2.39
C ASN A 40 -6.25 -24.65 1.35
N GLN A 41 -5.84 -23.95 0.30
CA GLN A 41 -4.98 -24.47 -0.77
C GLN A 41 -3.85 -23.48 -1.09
N PRO A 42 -2.64 -23.96 -1.46
CA PRO A 42 -1.52 -23.09 -1.77
C PRO A 42 -1.69 -22.29 -3.09
N GLU A 43 -2.75 -22.53 -3.85
CA GLU A 43 -3.15 -21.80 -5.05
C GLU A 43 -4.08 -20.61 -4.77
N TYR A 44 -4.68 -20.55 -3.58
CA TYR A 44 -5.64 -19.49 -3.26
C TYR A 44 -4.95 -18.13 -3.16
N VAL A 45 -5.69 -17.09 -3.55
CA VAL A 45 -5.23 -15.71 -3.57
C VAL A 45 -5.55 -15.04 -2.23
N PHE A 46 -4.61 -14.26 -1.72
CA PHE A 46 -4.73 -13.52 -0.47
C PHE A 46 -4.54 -12.03 -0.74
N ALA A 47 -5.26 -11.19 0.00
CA ALA A 47 -4.96 -9.77 0.04
C ALA A 47 -3.59 -9.56 0.68
N ILE A 48 -2.62 -9.11 -0.10
CA ILE A 48 -1.22 -8.94 0.35
C ILE A 48 -1.00 -7.67 1.19
N GLY A 49 -2.02 -6.81 1.28
CA GLY A 49 -2.02 -5.58 2.07
C GLY A 49 -0.80 -4.71 1.78
N SER A 50 -0.08 -4.33 2.83
CA SER A 50 1.07 -3.43 2.72
C SER A 50 2.25 -3.94 1.87
N MET A 51 2.28 -5.23 1.49
CA MET A 51 3.27 -5.68 0.49
C MET A 51 3.07 -5.01 -0.87
N SER A 52 1.86 -4.53 -1.19
CA SER A 52 1.58 -3.76 -2.41
C SER A 52 2.46 -2.50 -2.55
N LYS A 53 2.95 -1.94 -1.44
CA LYS A 53 3.83 -0.75 -1.45
C LYS A 53 5.09 -0.94 -2.28
N GLN A 54 5.65 -2.15 -2.31
CA GLN A 54 6.84 -2.44 -3.11
C GLN A 54 6.55 -2.30 -4.62
N PHE A 55 5.34 -2.62 -5.07
CA PHE A 55 4.91 -2.50 -6.47
C PHE A 55 4.71 -1.03 -6.88
N VAL A 56 4.18 -0.19 -5.99
CA VAL A 56 4.09 1.26 -6.21
C VAL A 56 5.49 1.87 -6.26
N ALA A 57 6.35 1.53 -5.29
CA ALA A 57 7.71 2.04 -5.22
C ALA A 57 8.53 1.67 -6.46
N ILE A 58 8.50 0.42 -6.91
CA ILE A 58 9.22 0.01 -8.13
C ILE A 58 8.67 0.71 -9.38
N SER A 59 7.35 0.95 -9.46
CA SER A 59 6.76 1.69 -10.58
C SER A 59 7.31 3.11 -10.66
N LEU A 60 7.41 3.83 -9.54
CA LEU A 60 8.02 5.17 -9.50
C LEU A 60 9.50 5.15 -9.86
N LEU A 61 10.25 4.15 -9.38
CA LEU A 61 11.67 3.98 -9.71
C LEU A 61 11.87 3.67 -11.20
N MET A 62 10.99 2.88 -11.82
CA MET A 62 11.01 2.64 -13.27
C MET A 62 10.73 3.92 -14.05
N LEU A 63 9.74 4.71 -13.65
CA LEU A 63 9.43 6.00 -14.26
C LEU A 63 10.58 7.01 -14.12
N GLU A 64 11.28 7.01 -12.98
CA GLU A 64 12.50 7.79 -12.77
C GLU A 64 13.63 7.34 -13.71
N ALA A 65 13.86 6.03 -13.83
CA ALA A 65 14.87 5.48 -14.73
C ALA A 65 14.59 5.80 -16.21
N GLU A 66 13.32 5.96 -16.59
CA GLU A 66 12.88 6.43 -17.91
C GLU A 66 12.98 7.95 -18.09
N GLY A 67 13.38 8.69 -17.04
CA GLY A 67 13.48 10.15 -17.06
C GLY A 67 12.14 10.88 -17.06
N LYS A 68 11.04 10.20 -16.69
CA LYS A 68 9.69 10.79 -16.68
C LYS A 68 9.38 11.58 -15.42
N LEU A 69 10.07 11.27 -14.33
CA LEU A 69 9.99 11.99 -13.05
C LEU A 69 11.34 11.95 -12.32
N ASN A 70 11.49 12.76 -11.28
CA ASN A 70 12.56 12.63 -10.30
C ASN A 70 11.95 12.38 -8.92
N LEU A 71 12.51 11.49 -8.10
CA LEU A 71 11.99 11.24 -6.75
C LEU A 71 12.07 12.48 -5.84
N ASP A 72 12.95 13.44 -6.14
CA ASP A 72 13.04 14.70 -5.40
C ASP A 72 12.09 15.78 -5.94
N ASP A 73 11.30 15.48 -6.97
CA ASP A 73 10.25 16.37 -7.43
C ASP A 73 9.17 16.57 -6.34
N PRO A 74 8.61 17.79 -6.23
CA PRO A 74 7.50 18.05 -5.33
C PRO A 74 6.24 17.32 -5.81
N VAL A 75 5.44 16.81 -4.89
CA VAL A 75 4.15 16.14 -5.18
C VAL A 75 3.24 17.03 -6.04
N THR A 76 3.22 18.33 -5.76
CA THR A 76 2.39 19.33 -6.45
C THR A 76 2.74 19.51 -7.93
N ARG A 77 3.90 19.02 -8.39
CA ARG A 77 4.25 18.96 -9.81
C ARG A 77 3.32 18.03 -10.59
N TYR A 78 2.83 16.97 -9.95
CA TYR A 78 2.01 15.93 -10.57
C TYR A 78 0.55 16.01 -10.13
N LEU A 79 0.32 16.42 -8.88
CA LEU A 79 -0.99 16.57 -8.27
C LEU A 79 -1.15 18.04 -7.83
N SER A 80 -1.49 18.92 -8.78
CA SER A 80 -1.59 20.37 -8.54
C SER A 80 -2.58 20.76 -7.45
N ASP A 81 -3.62 19.94 -7.29
CA ASP A 81 -4.74 20.21 -6.39
C ASP A 81 -4.48 19.63 -4.99
N TYR A 82 -3.35 18.93 -4.78
CA TYR A 82 -2.96 18.42 -3.47
C TYR A 82 -2.57 19.58 -2.55
N ASP A 83 -3.35 19.78 -1.49
CA ASP A 83 -3.08 20.79 -0.48
C ASP A 83 -1.90 20.37 0.39
N THR A 84 -0.76 21.02 0.17
CA THR A 84 0.46 20.78 0.97
C THR A 84 0.50 21.63 2.23
N LEU A 85 -0.50 22.49 2.46
CA LEU A 85 -0.52 23.48 3.53
C LEU A 85 0.75 24.36 3.54
N GLY A 86 1.30 24.62 2.35
CA GLY A 86 2.52 25.41 2.15
C GLY A 86 3.83 24.63 2.25
N ASN A 87 3.79 23.32 2.48
CA ASN A 87 4.98 22.49 2.62
C ASN A 87 5.50 21.96 1.29
N ASN A 88 6.81 21.74 1.20
CA ASN A 88 7.40 21.06 0.05
C ASN A 88 7.58 19.57 0.34
N ILE A 89 6.64 18.74 -0.09
CA ILE A 89 6.68 17.28 0.06
C ILE A 89 7.21 16.65 -1.22
N THR A 90 8.27 15.85 -1.14
CA THR A 90 8.84 15.14 -2.29
C THR A 90 8.28 13.73 -2.44
N ILE A 91 8.36 13.16 -3.64
CA ILE A 91 7.97 11.76 -3.89
C ILE A 91 8.79 10.81 -3.00
N ARG A 92 10.10 11.09 -2.84
CA ARG A 92 11.00 10.32 -1.98
C ARG A 92 10.45 10.23 -0.55
N GLN A 93 9.98 11.34 0.01
CA GLN A 93 9.44 11.38 1.37
C GLN A 93 8.14 10.58 1.52
N LEU A 94 7.34 10.45 0.45
CA LEU A 94 6.19 9.53 0.45
C LEU A 94 6.66 8.07 0.61
N LEU A 95 7.64 7.66 -0.19
CA LEU A 95 8.15 6.29 -0.22
C LEU A 95 8.88 5.89 1.06
N THR A 96 9.55 6.84 1.71
CA THR A 96 10.33 6.62 2.94
C THR A 96 9.53 6.86 4.23
N HIS A 97 8.23 7.15 4.13
CA HIS A 97 7.38 7.44 5.30
C HIS A 97 7.86 8.63 6.14
N THR A 98 8.41 9.65 5.47
CA THR A 98 8.95 10.86 6.10
C THR A 98 8.27 12.12 5.57
N SER A 99 7.05 12.00 5.03
CA SER A 99 6.30 13.13 4.47
C SER A 99 5.54 13.96 5.51
N GLY A 100 5.33 13.43 6.71
CA GLY A 100 4.44 14.02 7.72
C GLY A 100 2.95 13.82 7.44
N ILE A 101 2.56 13.26 6.29
CA ILE A 101 1.14 13.06 5.94
C ILE A 101 0.52 12.01 6.86
N LYS A 102 -0.54 12.42 7.56
CA LYS A 102 -1.31 11.56 8.47
C LYS A 102 -1.92 10.37 7.73
N SER A 103 -1.81 9.18 8.30
CA SER A 103 -2.36 7.96 7.70
C SER A 103 -3.88 7.91 7.87
N PHE A 104 -4.63 7.79 6.77
CA PHE A 104 -6.09 7.71 6.82
C PHE A 104 -6.58 6.53 7.67
N THR A 105 -5.80 5.45 7.77
CA THR A 105 -6.13 4.28 8.60
C THR A 105 -6.17 4.60 10.10
N GLU A 106 -5.57 5.70 10.52
CA GLU A 106 -5.57 6.19 11.90
C GLU A 106 -6.67 7.23 12.15
N MET A 107 -7.47 7.55 11.13
CA MET A 107 -8.53 8.55 11.22
C MET A 107 -9.88 7.91 11.52
N ASP A 108 -10.64 8.50 12.45
CA ASP A 108 -11.99 8.07 12.79
C ASP A 108 -12.95 8.09 11.58
N THR A 109 -12.72 8.98 10.63
CA THR A 109 -13.49 9.08 9.37
C THR A 109 -13.37 7.80 8.54
N PHE A 110 -12.15 7.31 8.34
CA PHE A 110 -11.91 6.08 7.59
C PHE A 110 -12.48 4.85 8.30
N GLN A 111 -12.39 4.78 9.63
CA GLN A 111 -12.94 3.65 10.39
C GLN A 111 -14.46 3.49 10.18
N LYS A 112 -15.17 4.58 9.92
CA LYS A 112 -16.61 4.57 9.58
C LYS A 112 -16.89 4.17 8.13
N LEU A 113 -15.87 4.25 7.26
CA LEU A 113 -15.96 4.03 5.82
C LEU A 113 -15.27 2.75 5.34
N VAL A 114 -14.74 1.92 6.26
CA VAL A 114 -13.95 0.72 5.92
C VAL A 114 -14.67 -0.30 5.02
N ASN A 115 -16.01 -0.28 5.00
CA ASN A 115 -16.85 -1.15 4.16
C ASN A 115 -17.48 -0.40 2.96
N VAL A 116 -17.00 0.80 2.65
CA VAL A 116 -17.47 1.61 1.52
C VAL A 116 -16.39 1.58 0.45
N ASP A 117 -16.78 1.25 -0.78
CA ASP A 117 -15.89 1.37 -1.93
C ASP A 117 -15.74 2.85 -2.28
N LEU A 118 -14.58 3.41 -1.96
CA LEU A 118 -14.22 4.80 -2.28
C LEU A 118 -13.34 4.85 -3.52
N GLY A 119 -13.62 5.80 -4.41
CA GLY A 119 -12.74 6.16 -5.51
C GLY A 119 -11.45 6.85 -5.02
N ALA A 120 -10.45 6.98 -5.90
CA ALA A 120 -9.16 7.57 -5.54
C ALA A 120 -9.29 9.03 -5.06
N GLU A 121 -10.14 9.83 -5.71
CA GLU A 121 -10.40 11.23 -5.33
C GLU A 121 -11.10 11.30 -3.95
N GLU A 122 -12.14 10.49 -3.74
CA GLU A 122 -12.84 10.43 -2.45
C GLU A 122 -11.90 9.98 -1.32
N MET A 123 -10.98 9.07 -1.61
CA MET A 123 -9.97 8.62 -0.66
C MET A 123 -8.96 9.72 -0.32
N LEU A 124 -8.58 10.55 -1.30
CA LEU A 124 -7.66 11.67 -1.13
C LEU A 124 -8.27 12.76 -0.24
N GLU A 125 -9.53 13.09 -0.47
CA GLU A 125 -10.30 14.09 0.29
C GLU A 125 -10.36 13.78 1.79
N LEU A 126 -10.23 12.51 2.18
CA LEU A 126 -10.22 12.14 3.60
C LEU A 126 -9.05 12.72 4.38
N PHE A 127 -7.90 12.99 3.73
CA PHE A 127 -6.67 13.36 4.44
C PHE A 127 -5.92 14.54 3.83
N MET A 128 -6.22 14.97 2.60
CA MET A 128 -5.42 16.00 1.91
C MET A 128 -5.43 17.35 2.61
N HIS A 129 -6.46 17.66 3.40
CA HIS A 129 -6.58 18.89 4.18
C HIS A 129 -6.17 18.75 5.65
N GLU A 130 -5.71 17.56 6.07
CA GLU A 130 -5.23 17.36 7.44
C GLU A 130 -3.86 18.03 7.64
N PRO A 131 -3.60 18.61 8.82
CA PRO A 131 -2.27 19.12 9.13
C PRO A 131 -1.24 17.99 9.10
N LEU A 132 -0.02 18.32 8.65
CA LEU A 132 1.11 17.41 8.75
C LEU A 132 1.43 17.13 10.22
N MET A 133 1.82 15.89 10.50
CA MET A 133 2.24 15.47 11.85
C MET A 133 3.60 16.06 12.24
N PHE A 134 4.44 16.34 11.23
CA PHE A 134 5.78 16.92 11.36
C PHE A 134 6.24 17.50 10.03
N GLU A 135 7.32 18.30 10.06
CA GLU A 135 7.94 18.90 8.86
C GLU A 135 8.46 17.81 7.91
N PRO A 136 8.21 17.88 6.59
CA PRO A 136 8.66 16.84 5.67
C PRO A 136 10.18 16.57 5.75
N GLY A 137 10.54 15.32 6.02
CA GLY A 137 11.91 14.85 6.19
C GLY A 137 12.47 14.95 7.61
N SER A 138 11.77 15.58 8.56
CA SER A 138 12.30 15.76 9.92
C SER A 138 12.10 14.54 10.83
N ASP A 139 11.15 13.67 10.51
CA ASP A 139 10.81 12.48 11.31
C ASP A 139 10.26 11.35 10.43
N TRP A 140 9.92 10.22 11.04
CA TRP A 140 9.35 9.05 10.40
C TRP A 140 8.00 8.68 11.01
N SER A 141 7.00 8.47 10.15
CA SER A 141 5.74 7.84 10.55
C SER A 141 5.11 7.12 9.37
N TYR A 142 4.76 5.85 9.61
CA TYR A 142 4.14 4.99 8.61
C TYR A 142 2.84 5.62 8.09
N SER A 143 2.76 5.82 6.78
CA SER A 143 1.63 6.51 6.15
C SER A 143 1.08 5.73 4.97
N ASN A 144 -0.16 5.25 5.11
CA ASN A 144 -0.91 4.68 3.98
C ASN A 144 -1.31 5.78 3.00
N SER A 145 -1.69 6.95 3.51
CA SER A 145 -1.99 8.15 2.72
C SER A 145 -0.84 8.53 1.80
N GLY A 146 0.40 8.52 2.30
CA GLY A 146 1.58 8.79 1.48
C GLY A 146 1.72 7.83 0.29
N TYR A 147 1.37 6.56 0.47
CA TYR A 147 1.37 5.58 -0.61
C TYR A 147 0.15 5.68 -1.55
N THR A 148 -0.99 6.18 -1.08
CA THR A 148 -2.11 6.57 -1.95
C THR A 148 -1.68 7.68 -2.90
N VAL A 149 -1.07 8.74 -2.37
CA VAL A 149 -0.52 9.85 -3.17
C VAL A 149 0.54 9.35 -4.15
N ALA A 150 1.45 8.48 -3.70
CA ALA A 150 2.47 7.87 -4.58
C ALA A 150 1.84 7.07 -5.73
N GLY A 151 0.77 6.31 -5.45
CA GLY A 151 0.03 5.56 -6.46
C GLY A 151 -0.62 6.47 -7.50
N MET A 152 -1.26 7.56 -7.07
CA MET A 152 -1.85 8.55 -7.97
C MET A 152 -0.80 9.20 -8.89
N ILE A 153 0.43 9.43 -8.40
CA ILE A 153 1.54 9.94 -9.23
C ILE A 153 1.94 8.91 -10.28
N VAL A 154 2.00 7.61 -9.94
CA VAL A 154 2.25 6.56 -10.94
C VAL A 154 1.22 6.62 -12.05
N GLU A 155 -0.07 6.66 -11.72
CA GLU A 155 -1.14 6.70 -12.72
C GLU A 155 -1.07 7.96 -13.57
N LYS A 156 -0.83 9.12 -12.95
CA LYS A 156 -0.72 10.41 -13.63
C LYS A 156 0.43 10.45 -14.64
N VAL A 157 1.60 9.95 -14.26
CA VAL A 157 2.82 10.01 -15.10
C VAL A 157 2.82 8.90 -16.16
N SER A 158 2.30 7.72 -15.84
CA SER A 158 2.23 6.61 -16.78
C SER A 158 1.05 6.69 -17.75
N GLY A 159 -0.06 7.34 -17.35
CA GLY A 159 -1.33 7.30 -18.07
C GLY A 159 -2.05 5.95 -17.95
N MET A 160 -1.64 5.09 -17.02
CA MET A 160 -2.16 3.73 -16.82
C MET A 160 -2.73 3.59 -15.41
N SER A 161 -3.83 2.85 -15.28
CA SER A 161 -4.40 2.46 -13.99
C SER A 161 -3.45 1.52 -13.23
N LEU A 162 -3.34 1.68 -11.91
CA LEU A 162 -2.69 0.72 -11.02
C LEU A 162 -3.58 -0.49 -10.72
N GLN A 163 -4.90 -0.35 -10.87
CA GLN A 163 -5.79 -1.51 -10.93
C GLN A 163 -5.63 -2.18 -12.29
N ALA A 164 -5.16 -3.44 -12.28
CA ALA A 164 -5.22 -4.35 -13.41
C ALA A 164 -6.58 -5.07 -13.43
#